data_AF-A0A7S6MAP2-F1
#
_entry.id   AF-A0A7S6MAP2-F1
#
_cell.length_a   1.000
_cell.length_b   1.000
_cell.length_c   1.000
_cell.angle_alpha   90.00
_cell.angle_beta   90.00
_cell.angle_gamma   90.00
#
_symmetry.space_group_name_H-M   'P 1'
#
loop_
_entity.id
_entity.type
_entity.pdbx_description
1 polymer ?
#
loop_
_entity_poly.entity_id
_entity_poly.type
_entity_poly.pdbx_seq_one_letter_code
_entity_poly.pdbx_strand_id
1 'polypeptide(L)' 'MSRLNPAALPVADAARVLTRLGGKPVTEAMLRADIDAGAPTNAGGTLNLVHYAAWLVKEMSVGGAGGD' A
#
# COMPACT_ATOMS: atom_id res chain seq x y z
N MET A 1 1.49 23.97 2.91
CA MET A 1 1.40 22.59 2.41
C MET A 1 0.67 21.75 3.45
N SER A 2 -0.42 21.07 3.11
CA SER A 2 -1.09 20.16 4.05
C SER A 2 -0.10 19.09 4.54
N ARG A 3 -0.01 18.92 5.85
CA ARG A 3 0.86 17.92 6.47
C ARG A 3 0.34 16.52 6.11
N LEU A 4 1.19 15.69 5.51
CA LEU A 4 0.87 14.30 5.23
C LEU A 4 0.70 13.53 6.55
N ASN A 5 -0.36 12.73 6.65
CA ASN A 5 -0.58 11.81 7.76
C ASN A 5 -0.34 10.37 7.28
N PRO A 6 0.74 9.68 7.71
CA PRO A 6 1.04 8.32 7.27
C PRO A 6 -0.03 7.28 7.68
N ALA A 7 -0.87 7.60 8.66
CA ALA A 7 -2.00 6.75 9.06
C ALA A 7 -3.26 6.95 8.19
N ALA A 8 -3.30 8.00 7.35
CA ALA A 8 -4.45 8.33 6.50
C ALA A 8 -3.99 9.05 5.23
N LEU A 9 -3.31 8.33 4.34
CA LEU A 9 -2.87 8.85 3.05
C LEU A 9 -3.90 8.58 1.95
N PRO A 10 -4.25 9.58 1.13
CA PRO A 10 -4.88 9.32 -0.16
C PRO A 10 -4.01 8.37 -1.00
N VAL A 11 -4.64 7.49 -1.79
CA VAL A 11 -3.93 6.49 -2.61
C VAL A 11 -2.86 7.14 -3.50
N ALA A 12 -3.18 8.29 -4.11
CA ALA A 12 -2.24 9.08 -4.92
C ALA A 12 -0.98 9.52 -4.14
N ASP A 13 -1.15 9.95 -2.89
CA ASP A 13 -0.02 10.38 -2.07
C ASP A 13 0.77 9.19 -1.53
N ALA A 14 0.11 8.08 -1.21
CA ALA A 14 0.78 6.83 -0.86
C ALA A 14 1.68 6.34 -2.00
N ALA A 15 1.21 6.35 -3.25
CA ALA A 15 2.00 5.96 -4.43
C ALA A 15 3.27 6.81 -4.58
N ARG A 16 3.14 8.13 -4.40
CA ARG A 16 4.28 9.07 -4.45
C ARG A 16 5.27 8.81 -3.32
N VAL A 17 4.78 8.62 -2.09
CA VAL A 17 5.64 8.34 -0.92
C VAL A 17 6.38 7.02 -1.11
N LEU A 18 5.68 5.95 -1.47
CA LEU A 18 6.28 4.63 -1.66
C LEU A 18 7.30 4.62 -2.81
N THR A 19 7.02 5.30 -3.92
CA THR A 19 7.99 5.47 -5.03
C THR A 19 9.28 6.12 -4.55
N ARG A 20 9.17 7.18 -3.74
CA ARG A 20 10.33 7.92 -3.22
C ARG A 20 11.14 7.10 -2.21
N LEU A 21 10.47 6.30 -1.39
CA LEU A 21 11.12 5.49 -0.34
C LEU A 21 11.75 4.21 -0.88
N GLY A 22 11.07 3.52 -1.80
CA GLY A 22 11.47 2.20 -2.30
C GLY A 22 12.40 2.23 -3.53
N GLY A 23 12.62 3.39 -4.13
CA GLY A 23 13.44 3.54 -5.34
C GLY A 23 12.88 2.85 -6.59
N LYS A 24 11.70 2.24 -6.49
CA LYS A 24 10.96 1.61 -7.59
C LYS A 24 9.62 2.34 -7.79
N PRO A 25 9.18 2.56 -9.04
CA PRO A 25 7.89 3.15 -9.31
C PRO A 25 6.75 2.35 -8.67
N VAL A 26 5.94 3.03 -7.85
CA VAL A 26 4.66 2.53 -7.32
C VAL A 26 3.57 3.43 -7.89
N THR A 27 2.62 2.83 -8.62
CA THR A 27 1.51 3.58 -9.25
C THR A 27 0.23 3.44 -8.43
N GLU A 28 -0.70 4.38 -8.63
CA GLU A 28 -2.04 4.28 -8.02
C GLU A 28 -2.79 3.03 -8.47
N ALA A 29 -2.59 2.59 -9.71
CA ALA A 29 -3.21 1.37 -10.23
C ALA A 29 -2.72 0.13 -9.49
N MET A 30 -1.42 0.06 -9.14
CA MET A 30 -0.88 -1.03 -8.31
C MET A 30 -1.54 -1.04 -6.94
N LEU A 31 -1.58 0.11 -6.25
CA LEU A 31 -2.23 0.20 -4.94
C LEU A 31 -3.73 -0.10 -5.00
N ARG A 32 -4.41 0.26 -6.09
CA ARG A 32 -5.82 -0.10 -6.29
C ARG A 32 -5.99 -1.60 -6.46
N ALA A 33 -5.13 -2.25 -7.24
CA ALA A 33 -5.14 -3.71 -7.38
C ALA A 33 -4.90 -4.41 -6.04
N ASP A 34 -4.00 -3.89 -5.20
CA ASP A 34 -3.79 -4.42 -3.84
C ASP A 34 -5.03 -4.24 -2.96
N ILE A 35 -5.72 -3.09 -3.05
CA ILE A 35 -7.00 -2.85 -2.36
C ILE A 35 -8.08 -3.84 -2.85
N ASP A 36 -8.19 -4.04 -4.16
CA ASP A 36 -9.13 -4.99 -4.75
C ASP A 36 -8.82 -6.43 -4.36
N ALA A 37 -7.53 -6.75 -4.12
CA ALA A 37 -7.07 -8.02 -3.56
C ALA A 37 -7.29 -8.14 -2.03
N GLY A 38 -7.78 -7.09 -1.37
CA GLY A 38 -8.15 -7.10 0.05
C GLY A 38 -7.20 -6.35 0.98
N ALA A 39 -6.32 -5.50 0.46
CA ALA A 39 -5.49 -4.63 1.31
C ALA A 39 -6.38 -3.70 2.17
N PRO A 40 -6.05 -3.51 3.46
CA PRO A 40 -6.89 -2.76 4.38
C PRO A 40 -6.91 -1.26 4.04
N THR A 41 -8.12 -0.69 3.94
CA THR A 41 -8.34 0.76 3.80
C THR A 41 -9.07 1.33 5.01
N ASN A 42 -8.79 2.58 5.34
CA ASN A 42 -9.55 3.32 6.35
C ASN A 42 -10.97 3.65 5.83
N ALA A 43 -11.87 3.96 6.76
CA ALA A 43 -13.13 4.60 6.42
C ALA A 43 -12.86 5.92 5.65
N GLY A 44 -13.38 6.03 4.43
CA GLY A 44 -13.10 7.14 3.51
C GLY A 44 -12.05 6.86 2.44
N GLY A 45 -11.52 5.63 2.35
CA GLY A 45 -10.69 5.20 1.21
C GLY A 45 -9.23 5.65 1.25
N THR A 46 -8.75 6.10 2.40
CA THR A 46 -7.31 6.37 2.63
C THR A 46 -6.59 5.11 3.10
N LEU A 47 -5.26 5.09 2.94
CA LEU A 47 -4.39 4.01 3.40
C LEU A 47 -3.68 4.41 4.70
N ASN A 48 -3.61 3.45 5.63
CA ASN A 48 -2.65 3.49 6.72
C ASN A 48 -1.41 2.69 6.30
N LEU A 49 -0.26 3.35 6.20
CA LEU A 49 0.97 2.73 5.70
C LEU A 49 1.43 1.53 6.53
N VAL A 50 1.22 1.56 7.85
CA VAL A 50 1.63 0.46 8.74
C VAL A 50 0.78 -0.78 8.49
N HIS A 51 -0.54 -0.60 8.41
CA HIS A 51 -1.45 -1.70 8.12
C HIS A 51 -1.24 -2.26 6.71
N TYR A 52 -0.99 -1.39 5.75
CA TYR A 52 -0.69 -1.78 4.38
C TYR A 52 0.62 -2.60 4.30
N ALA A 53 1.69 -2.16 4.97
CA ALA A 53 2.93 -2.92 5.03
C ALA A 53 2.76 -4.29 5.72
N ALA A 54 1.97 -4.35 6.80
CA ALA A 54 1.66 -5.61 7.47
C ALA A 54 0.91 -6.59 6.54
N TRP A 55 -0.05 -6.07 5.76
CA TRP A 55 -0.75 -6.87 4.75
C TRP A 55 0.23 -7.37 3.67
N LEU A 56 1.12 -6.52 3.16
CA LEU A 56 2.12 -6.95 2.18
C LEU A 56 3.01 -8.08 2.70
N VAL A 57 3.48 -8.00 3.95
CA VAL A 57 4.28 -9.08 4.58
C VAL A 57 3.48 -10.38 4.69
N LYS A 58 2.19 -10.28 5.04
CA LYS A 58 1.27 -11.42 5.05
C LYS A 58 1.15 -12.03 3.64
N GLU A 59 0.92 -11.21 2.62
CA GLU A 59 0.75 -11.68 1.23
C GLU A 59 2.01 -12.34 0.67
N MET A 60 3.20 -11.80 0.99
CA MET A 60 4.47 -12.45 0.65
C MET A 60 4.62 -13.83 1.32
N SER A 61 4.03 -14.01 2.50
CA SER A 61 4.09 -15.27 3.24
C SER A 61 3.11 -16.31 2.70
N VAL A 62 1.94 -15.90 2.19
CA VAL A 62 0.97 -16.81 1.56
C VAL A 62 1.31 -17.13 0.09
N GLY A 63 2.00 -16.22 -0.61
CA GLY A 63 2.52 -16.44 -1.96
C GLY A 63 3.86 -17.19 -2.03
N GLY A 64 4.54 -17.40 -0.89
CA GLY A 64 5.87 -18.01 -0.82
C GLY A 64 5.91 -19.55 -0.85
N ALA A 65 4.78 -20.22 -1.03
CA ALA A 65 4.69 -21.69 -1.08
C ALA A 65 4.25 -22.23 -2.47
N GLY A 66 4.61 -21.52 -3.54
CA GLY A 66 4.36 -21.92 -4.92
C GLY A 66 5.61 -21.85 -5.79
N GLY A 67 6.76 -22.25 -5.23
CA GLY A 67 7.96 -22.54 -6.01
C GLY A 67 8.06 -24.06 -6.21
N ASP A 68 7.50 -24.54 -7.32
CA ASP A 68 7.88 -25.79 -7.98
C ASP A 68 9.19 -25.63 -8.77
#